data_AF-J9CCV6-F1
#
_entry.id   AF-J9CCV6-F1
#
_cell.length_a   1.000
_cell.length_b   1.000
_cell.length_c   1.000
_cell.angle_alpha   90.00
_cell.angle_beta   90.00
_cell.angle_gamma   90.00
#
_symmetry.space_group_name_H-M   'P 1'
#
loop_
_entity.id
_entity.type
_entity.pdbx_description
1 polymer ?
#
loop_
_entity_poly.entity_id
_entity_poly.type
_entity_poly.pdbx_seq_one_letter_code
_entity_poly.pdbx_strand_id
1 'polypeptide(L)'
;MDIKYDKYELLEIFEDEPEDYYISGAGVYKYSKTDSLGFRLLMYMSVYENTVELNLLLKEKSIFDTNIVSVERVYTREDTLYIQCSGENKIIQIKFKPHITVTINEF
;
A
#
# COMPACT_ATOMS: atom_id res chain seq x y z
N MET A 1 11.79 3.96 13.94
CA MET A 1 11.17 2.67 14.30
C MET A 1 10.50 2.22 13.04
N ASP A 2 11.01 1.18 12.40
CA ASP A 2 10.69 0.91 11.01
C ASP A 2 9.28 0.34 10.85
N ILE A 3 8.71 0.46 9.64
CA ILE A 3 7.40 -0.12 9.32
C ILE A 3 7.43 -1.63 9.59
N LYS A 4 6.47 -2.12 10.39
CA LYS A 4 6.26 -3.56 10.60
C LYS A 4 5.39 -4.13 9.49
N TYR A 5 5.90 -5.11 8.76
CA TYR A 5 5.16 -5.81 7.70
C TYR A 5 5.69 -7.24 7.52
N ASP A 6 4.87 -8.10 6.94
CA ASP A 6 5.27 -9.45 6.49
C ASP A 6 5.33 -9.46 4.95
N LYS A 7 6.51 -9.77 4.40
CA LYS A 7 6.72 -9.81 2.95
C LYS A 7 5.87 -10.87 2.25
N TYR A 8 5.54 -11.97 2.92
CA TYR A 8 4.75 -13.06 2.33
C TYR A 8 3.26 -12.68 2.27
N GLU A 9 2.76 -11.97 3.28
CA GLU A 9 1.41 -11.38 3.24
C GLU A 9 1.26 -10.38 2.09
N LEU A 10 2.27 -9.52 1.89
CA LEU A 10 2.23 -8.54 0.80
C LEU A 10 2.35 -9.21 -0.57
N LEU A 11 3.24 -10.21 -0.71
CA LEU A 11 3.33 -11.02 -1.93
C LEU A 11 1.99 -11.68 -2.27
N GLU A 12 1.30 -12.23 -1.26
CA GLU A 12 0.01 -12.90 -1.46
C GLU A 12 -1.08 -11.93 -1.93
N ILE A 13 -1.25 -10.78 -1.24
CA ILE A 13 -2.34 -9.86 -1.57
C ILE A 13 -2.11 -9.11 -2.89
N PHE A 14 -0.86 -8.79 -3.22
CA PHE A 14 -0.48 -8.17 -4.49
C PHE A 14 -0.33 -9.19 -5.62
N GLU A 15 -0.21 -10.49 -5.32
CA GLU A 15 0.04 -11.56 -6.30
C GLU A 15 1.30 -11.33 -7.14
N ASP A 16 2.26 -10.55 -6.63
CA ASP A 16 3.50 -10.19 -7.33
C ASP A 16 4.61 -9.77 -6.33
N GLU A 17 5.86 -9.94 -6.73
CA GLU A 17 7.01 -9.49 -5.94
C GLU A 17 7.14 -7.96 -5.99
N PRO A 18 7.59 -7.30 -4.89
CA PRO A 18 7.88 -5.88 -4.95
C PRO A 18 9.09 -5.58 -5.83
N GLU A 19 9.03 -4.48 -6.56
CA GLU A 19 10.18 -3.90 -7.24
C GLU A 19 10.96 -3.00 -6.26
N ASP A 20 12.30 -3.09 -6.23
CA ASP A 20 13.13 -2.08 -5.58
C ASP A 20 12.95 -0.73 -6.29
N TYR A 21 12.54 0.31 -5.55
CA TYR A 21 12.31 1.63 -6.12
C TYR A 21 13.50 2.56 -5.84
N TYR A 22 13.96 3.27 -6.87
CA TYR A 22 15.13 4.17 -6.91
C TYR A 22 16.53 3.53 -6.74
N ILE A 23 16.85 2.95 -5.60
CA ILE A 23 18.20 2.45 -5.27
C ILE A 23 18.08 1.12 -4.51
N SER A 24 18.71 0.07 -5.03
CA SER A 24 18.78 -1.23 -4.35
C SER A 24 19.30 -1.06 -2.92
N GLY A 25 18.52 -1.54 -1.94
CA GLY A 25 18.88 -1.45 -0.52
C GLY A 25 18.48 -0.15 0.18
N ALA A 26 17.81 0.78 -0.50
CA ALA A 26 17.26 2.00 0.13
C ALA A 26 16.03 1.73 1.02
N GLY A 27 15.52 0.50 1.04
CA GLY A 27 14.33 0.14 1.84
C GLY A 27 13.04 0.75 1.28
N VAL A 28 13.00 1.05 -0.02
CA VAL A 28 11.81 1.56 -0.71
C VAL A 28 11.31 0.50 -1.69
N TYR A 29 10.09 0.02 -1.46
CA TYR A 29 9.49 -1.08 -2.21
C TYR A 29 8.25 -0.60 -2.95
N LYS A 30 8.16 -0.94 -4.23
CA LYS A 30 6.99 -0.68 -5.07
C LYS A 30 6.20 -1.97 -5.23
N TYR A 31 4.92 -1.93 -4.85
CA TYR A 31 3.95 -2.98 -5.09
C TYR A 31 2.92 -2.50 -6.11
N SER A 32 2.42 -3.41 -6.94
CA SER A 32 1.39 -3.08 -7.94
C SER A 32 0.38 -4.21 -8.09
N LYS A 33 -0.90 -3.84 -8.29
CA LYS A 33 -1.95 -4.78 -8.67
C LYS A 33 -2.94 -4.11 -9.60
N THR A 34 -3.31 -4.80 -10.66
CA THR A 34 -4.36 -4.35 -11.59
C THR A 34 -5.56 -5.27 -11.48
N ASP A 35 -6.74 -4.71 -11.30
CA ASP A 35 -7.98 -5.49 -11.26
C ASP A 35 -8.55 -5.77 -12.67
N SER A 36 -9.60 -6.59 -12.72
CA SER A 36 -10.26 -6.97 -13.98
C SER A 36 -10.93 -5.82 -14.74
N LEU A 37 -11.13 -4.66 -14.09
CA LEU A 37 -11.73 -3.46 -14.67
C LEU A 37 -10.68 -2.45 -15.16
N GLY A 38 -9.39 -2.76 -14.95
CA GLY A 38 -8.27 -1.91 -15.35
C GLY A 38 -7.94 -0.82 -14.34
N PHE A 39 -8.41 -0.92 -13.10
CA PHE A 39 -7.90 -0.10 -12.00
C PHE A 39 -6.56 -0.67 -11.55
N ARG A 40 -5.54 0.17 -11.51
CA ARG A 40 -4.21 -0.21 -11.04
C ARG A 40 -3.90 0.49 -9.73
N LEU A 41 -3.66 -0.27 -8.68
CA LEU A 41 -3.09 0.24 -7.44
C LEU A 41 -1.57 0.16 -7.52
N LEU A 42 -0.92 1.25 -7.16
CA LEU A 42 0.50 1.34 -6.86
C LEU A 42 0.65 1.70 -5.39
N MET A 43 1.55 1.00 -4.70
CA MET A 43 1.96 1.32 -3.34
C MET A 43 3.47 1.45 -3.31
N TYR A 44 3.97 2.59 -2.85
CA TYR A 44 5.40 2.80 -2.57
C TYR A 44 5.59 2.86 -1.07
N MET A 45 6.30 1.89 -0.52
CA MET A 45 6.54 1.78 0.92
C MET A 45 8.00 2.10 1.23
N SER A 46 8.25 3.20 1.95
CA SER A 46 9.58 3.60 2.44
C SER A 46 9.72 3.16 3.90
N VAL A 47 10.43 2.05 4.11
CA VAL A 47 10.53 1.39 5.43
C VAL A 47 11.26 2.26 6.45
N TYR A 48 12.32 2.93 6.03
CA TYR A 48 13.14 3.78 6.91
C TYR A 48 12.53 5.16 7.15
N GLU A 49 11.75 5.68 6.21
CA GLU A 49 11.08 6.98 6.36
C GLU A 49 9.70 6.86 6.98
N ASN A 50 9.20 5.64 7.23
CA ASN A 50 7.87 5.38 7.77
C ASN A 50 6.74 5.99 6.95
N THR A 51 6.87 5.95 5.62
CA THR A 51 5.87 6.49 4.69
C THR A 51 5.34 5.43 3.74
N VAL A 52 4.07 5.59 3.36
CA VAL A 52 3.41 4.83 2.31
C VAL A 52 2.71 5.79 1.36
N GLU A 53 3.12 5.79 0.09
CA GLU A 53 2.40 6.47 -0.97
C GLU A 53 1.46 5.47 -1.65
N LEU A 54 0.20 5.85 -1.82
CA LEU A 54 -0.79 5.10 -2.58
C LEU A 54 -1.19 5.89 -3.80
N ASN A 55 -1.23 5.22 -4.94
CA ASN A 55 -1.75 5.78 -6.18
C ASN A 55 -2.73 4.78 -6.81
N LEU A 56 -3.94 5.22 -7.11
CA LEU A 56 -4.93 4.44 -7.86
C LEU A 56 -5.09 5.07 -9.24
N LEU A 57 -4.88 4.26 -10.27
CA LEU A 57 -4.95 4.68 -11.67
C LEU A 57 -6.10 3.99 -12.38
N LEU A 58 -6.70 4.69 -13.33
CA LEU A 58 -7.58 4.10 -14.34
C LEU A 58 -7.05 4.50 -15.73
N LYS A 59 -6.67 3.52 -16.55
CA LYS A 59 -6.07 3.75 -17.89
C LYS A 59 -4.88 4.71 -17.82
N GLU A 60 -3.94 4.46 -16.91
CA GLU A 60 -2.74 5.27 -16.65
C GLU A 60 -2.99 6.70 -16.15
N LYS A 61 -4.24 7.07 -15.83
CA LYS A 61 -4.56 8.35 -15.19
C LYS A 61 -4.74 8.15 -13.70
N SER A 62 -3.98 8.88 -12.89
CA SER A 62 -4.18 8.96 -11.45
C SER A 62 -5.60 9.48 -11.17
N ILE A 63 -6.39 8.70 -10.43
CA ILE A 63 -7.73 9.08 -9.96
C ILE A 63 -7.77 9.30 -8.45
N PHE A 64 -6.76 8.81 -7.74
CA PHE A 64 -6.56 9.02 -6.32
C PHE A 64 -5.07 8.87 -6.00
N ASP A 65 -4.54 9.80 -5.21
CA ASP A 65 -3.20 9.74 -4.66
C ASP A 65 -3.22 10.22 -3.20
N THR A 66 -2.39 9.59 -2.37
CA THR A 66 -2.16 10.05 -1.01
C THR A 66 -0.79 9.61 -0.51
N ASN A 67 -0.16 10.44 0.31
CA ASN A 67 1.05 10.10 1.03
C ASN A 67 0.72 10.01 2.51
N ILE A 68 0.92 8.82 3.07
CA ILE A 68 0.63 8.47 4.45
C ILE A 68 1.95 8.51 5.21
N VAL A 69 2.02 9.39 6.20
CA VAL A 69 3.20 9.56 7.06
C VAL A 69 3.02 8.87 8.41
N SER A 70 4.12 8.61 9.10
CA SER A 70 4.13 8.01 10.44
C SER A 70 3.50 6.61 10.48
N VAL A 71 3.72 5.81 9.43
CA VAL A 71 3.22 4.43 9.33
C VAL A 71 3.98 3.54 10.30
N GLU A 72 3.25 2.84 11.18
CA GLU A 72 3.81 1.86 12.11
C GLU A 72 3.74 0.45 11.55
N ARG A 73 2.65 0.13 10.85
CA ARG A 73 2.36 -1.24 10.43
C ARG A 73 1.61 -1.26 9.11
N VAL A 74 2.03 -2.17 8.24
CA VAL A 74 1.29 -2.60 7.05
C VAL A 74 1.03 -4.09 7.20
N TYR A 75 -0.23 -4.50 7.13
CA TYR A 75 -0.60 -5.90 7.33
C TYR A 75 -1.87 -6.25 6.57
N THR A 76 -2.10 -7.54 6.38
CA THR A 76 -3.27 -8.03 5.66
C THR A 76 -4.23 -8.77 6.60
N ARG A 77 -5.52 -8.75 6.26
CA ARG A 77 -6.51 -9.70 6.75
C ARG A 77 -7.47 -10.03 5.61
N GLU A 78 -7.55 -11.32 5.26
CA GLU A 78 -8.32 -11.78 4.11
C GLU A 78 -7.90 -11.01 2.84
N ASP A 79 -8.85 -10.48 2.06
CA ASP A 79 -8.58 -9.69 0.85
C ASP A 79 -8.39 -8.18 1.12
N THR A 80 -7.98 -7.79 2.35
CA THR A 80 -7.84 -6.38 2.75
C THR A 80 -6.45 -6.08 3.30
N LEU A 81 -5.82 -5.02 2.75
CA LEU A 81 -4.60 -4.41 3.25
C LEU A 81 -4.94 -3.29 4.24
N TYR A 82 -4.22 -3.24 5.34
CA TYR A 82 -4.36 -2.22 6.37
C TYR A 82 -3.05 -1.46 6.52
N ILE A 83 -3.13 -0.14 6.51
CA ILE A 83 -2.01 0.76 6.82
C ILE A 83 -2.38 1.51 8.09
N GLN A 84 -1.60 1.27 9.16
CA GLN A 84 -1.82 1.81 10.48
C GLN A 84 -0.75 2.85 10.81
N CYS A 85 -1.20 4.05 11.20
CA CYS A 85 -0.34 5.16 11.61
C CYS A 85 -0.10 5.18 13.14
N SER A 86 0.97 5.84 13.57
CA SER A 86 1.28 6.04 14.98
C SER A 86 0.36 7.06 15.64
N GLY A 87 0.06 6.84 16.92
CA GLY A 87 -0.59 7.83 17.79
C GLY A 87 -2.09 8.06 17.57
N GLU A 88 -2.66 7.63 16.45
CA GLU A 88 -4.08 7.81 16.12
C GLU A 88 -4.69 6.47 15.66
N ASN A 89 -5.99 6.24 15.92
CA ASN A 89 -6.73 5.09 15.37
C ASN A 89 -6.96 5.21 13.85
N LYS A 90 -6.08 5.95 13.15
CA LYS A 90 -6.11 6.14 11.71
C LYS A 90 -5.66 4.86 11.03
N ILE A 91 -6.60 4.29 10.30
CA ILE A 91 -6.41 3.05 9.56
C ILE A 91 -6.92 3.31 8.14
N ILE A 92 -6.00 3.25 7.18
CA ILE A 92 -6.36 3.16 5.77
C ILE A 92 -6.58 1.69 5.43
N GLN A 93 -7.69 1.40 4.76
CA GLN A 93 -8.05 0.06 4.32
C GLN A 93 -8.11 0.02 2.81
N ILE A 94 -7.45 -0.97 2.21
CA ILE A 94 -7.54 -1.24 0.77
C ILE A 94 -8.05 -2.66 0.58
N LYS A 95 -9.27 -2.79 0.06
CA LYS A 95 -9.87 -4.08 -0.30
C LYS A 95 -9.56 -4.39 -1.76
N PHE A 96 -9.09 -5.59 -2.05
CA PHE A 96 -8.67 -5.99 -3.40
C PHE A 96 -9.76 -6.72 -4.20
N LYS A 97 -10.69 -7.40 -3.51
CA LYS A 97 -11.75 -8.20 -4.14
C LYS A 97 -13.16 -7.77 -3.70
N PRO A 98 -14.16 -7.81 -4.61
CA PRO A 98 -14.06 -8.12 -6.04
C PRO A 98 -13.43 -6.99 -6.88
N HIS A 99 -13.33 -5.78 -6.33
CA HIS A 99 -12.76 -4.59 -6.95
C HIS A 99 -11.91 -3.83 -5.95
N ILE A 100 -10.96 -3.03 -6.44
CA ILE A 100 -10.11 -2.20 -5.57
C ILE A 100 -10.96 -1.10 -4.92
N THR A 101 -10.96 -1.07 -3.59
CA THR A 101 -11.64 -0.04 -2.79
C THR A 101 -10.67 0.53 -1.78
N VAL A 102 -10.53 1.86 -1.73
CA VAL A 102 -9.75 2.57 -0.70
C VAL A 102 -10.73 3.23 0.27
N THR A 103 -10.59 2.94 1.57
CA THR A 103 -11.37 3.54 2.64
C THR A 103 -10.44 4.18 3.66
N ILE A 104 -10.69 5.45 3.97
CA ILE A 104 -9.89 6.22 4.93
C ILE A 104 -10.84 6.66 6.04
N ASN A 105 -10.64 6.11 7.23
CA ASN A 105 -11.43 6.46 8.40
C ASN A 105 -10.67 7.53 9.19
N GLU A 106 -11.13 8.77 9.07
CA GLU A 106 -10.67 10.00 9.76
C GLU A 106 -9.28 10.54 9.35
N PHE A 107 -9.24 11.84 9.03
CA PHE A 107 -8.05 12.65 8.79
C PHE A 107 -7.91 13.70 9.88
#